data_AF-A0A8T6SL38-F1
#
_entry.id   AF-A0A8T6SL38-F1
#
_cell.length_a   1.000
_cell.length_b   1.000
_cell.length_c   1.000
_cell.angle_alpha   90.00
_cell.angle_beta   90.00
_cell.angle_gamma   90.00
#
_symmetry.space_group_name_H-M   'P 1'
#
loop_
_entity.id
_entity.type
_entity.pdbx_description
1 polymer ?
#
loop_
_entity_poly.entity_id
_entity_poly.type
_entity_poly.pdbx_seq_one_letter_code
_entity_poly.pdbx_strand_id
1 'polypeptide(L)' 'MYAGHVIEYAEVHEIFSNPAHPYTIGLLKAVPRLGRNREVLPSIRGTVPDLI' A
#
# COMPACT_ATOMS: atom_id res chain seq x y z
N MET A 1 2.86 -8.54 -0.64
CA MET A 1 2.15 -9.65 -1.32
C MET A 1 0.71 -9.23 -1.56
N TYR A 2 0.09 -9.67 -2.65
CA TYR A 2 -1.34 -9.48 -2.95
C TYR A 2 -1.80 -10.65 -3.82
N ALA A 3 -2.94 -11.24 -3.48
CA ALA A 3 -3.55 -12.34 -4.23
C ALA A 3 -2.55 -13.46 -4.61
N GLY A 4 -1.75 -13.95 -3.66
CA GLY A 4 -0.79 -15.02 -3.94
C GLY A 4 0.55 -14.57 -4.54
N HIS A 5 0.67 -13.30 -4.97
CA HIS A 5 1.84 -12.80 -5.70
C HIS A 5 2.68 -11.80 -4.90
N VAL A 6 4.00 -11.89 -5.05
CA VAL A 6 4.92 -10.84 -4.60
C VAL A 6 4.80 -9.67 -5.55
N ILE A 7 4.28 -8.56 -5.05
CA ILE A 7 3.96 -7.36 -5.85
C ILE A 7 5.12 -6.37 -5.90
N GLU A 8 5.90 -6.31 -4.83
CA GLU A 8 7.07 -5.43 -4.74
C GLU A 8 8.05 -6.03 -3.73
N TYR A 9 9.34 -5.91 -4.06
CA TYR A 9 10.46 -6.36 -3.23
C TYR A 9 11.61 -5.38 -3.43
N ALA A 10 12.03 -4.72 -2.36
CA ALA A 10 13.15 -3.79 -2.34
C ALA A 10 13.66 -3.62 -0.91
N GLU A 11 14.74 -2.87 -0.75
CA GLU A 11 15.24 -2.47 0.57
C GLU A 11 14.19 -1.66 1.34
N VAL A 12 14.19 -1.78 2.67
CA VAL A 12 13.17 -1.14 3.52
C VAL A 12 13.08 0.37 3.23
N HIS A 13 14.21 1.05 3.21
CA HIS A 13 14.25 2.49 2.96
C HIS A 13 13.67 2.84 1.59
N GLU A 14 13.97 2.05 0.57
CA GLU A 14 13.47 2.25 -0.79
C GLU A 14 11.95 2.08 -0.88
N ILE A 15 11.39 1.06 -0.23
CA ILE A 15 9.93 0.86 -0.15
C ILE A 15 9.23 2.07 0.46
N PHE A 16 9.79 2.67 1.51
CA PHE A 16 9.17 3.81 2.19
C PHE A 16 9.39 5.15 1.47
N SER A 17 10.53 5.34 0.79
CA SER A 17 10.86 6.60 0.12
C SER A 17 10.44 6.66 -1.35
N ASN A 18 10.50 5.53 -2.06
CA ASN A 18 10.26 5.42 -3.50
C ASN A 18 9.52 4.10 -3.86
N PRO A 19 8.31 3.87 -3.32
CA PRO A 19 7.50 2.71 -3.70
C PRO A 19 7.13 2.77 -5.18
N ALA A 20 7.39 1.69 -5.92
CA ALA A 20 7.16 1.62 -7.37
C ALA A 20 5.76 1.11 -7.72
N HIS A 21 5.22 0.17 -6.95
CA HIS A 21 3.97 -0.48 -7.31
C HIS A 21 2.75 0.32 -6.80
N PRO A 22 1.71 0.57 -7.63
CA PRO A 22 0.52 1.32 -7.23
C PRO A 22 -0.18 0.79 -5.98
N TYR A 23 -0.20 -0.54 -5.81
CA TYR A 23 -0.71 -1.20 -4.61
C TYR A 23 0.07 -0.80 -3.35
N THR A 24 1.41 -0.88 -3.36
CA THR A 24 2.27 -0.47 -2.24
C THR A 24 2.12 1.01 -1.93
N ILE A 25 2.05 1.86 -2.95
CA ILE A 25 1.76 3.30 -2.81
C ILE A 25 0.42 3.52 -2.09
N GLY A 26 -0.62 2.78 -2.48
CA GLY A 26 -1.93 2.81 -1.84
C GLY A 26 -1.89 2.41 -0.37
N LEU A 27 -1.17 1.33 -0.06
CA LEU A 27 -1.01 0.84 1.31
C LEU A 27 -0.31 1.89 2.18
N LEU A 28 0.80 2.46 1.72
CA LEU A 28 1.56 3.47 2.47
C LEU A 28 0.73 4.75 2.70
N LYS A 29 -0.17 5.11 1.77
CA LYS A 29 -1.10 6.24 1.94
C LYS A 29 -2.21 5.96 2.94
N ALA A 30 -2.57 4.69 3.15
CA ALA A 30 -3.59 4.27 4.10
C ALA A 30 -3.05 4.17 5.54
N VAL A 31 -1.73 4.22 5.75
CA VAL A 31 -1.12 4.19 7.08
C VAL A 31 -1.41 5.50 7.85
N PRO A 32 -2.04 5.45 9.03
CA PRO A 32 -2.25 6.62 9.88
C PRO A 32 -0.91 7.22 10.32
N ARG A 33 -0.80 8.55 10.31
CA ARG A 33 0.38 9.27 10.81
C ARG A 33 0.08 9.94 12.14
N LEU A 34 0.85 9.59 13.17
CA LEU A 34 0.80 10.26 14.47
C LEU A 34 0.98 11.78 14.29
N GLY A 35 0.12 12.57 14.94
CA GLY A 35 0.15 14.02 14.87
C GLY A 35 -0.51 14.65 13.63
N ARG A 36 -0.97 13.86 12.65
CA ARG A 36 -1.85 14.36 11.58
C ARG A 36 -3.25 13.82 11.78
N ASN A 37 -4.18 14.70 12.17
CA ASN A 37 -5.58 14.35 12.22
C ASN A 37 -6.13 14.36 10.78
N ARG A 38 -6.35 13.16 10.23
CA ARG A 38 -7.08 12.97 8.97
C ARG A 38 -8.42 12.36 9.30
N GLU A 39 -9.49 13.06 8.99
CA GLU A 39 -10.86 12.58 9.20
C GLU A 39 -11.16 11.33 8.35
N VAL A 40 -10.55 11.21 7.17
CA VAL A 40 -10.71 10.07 6.27
C VAL A 40 -9.36 9.60 5.70
N LEU A 41 -9.09 8.30 5.82
CA LEU A 41 -7.94 7.66 5.18
C LEU A 41 -8.32 7.22 3.77
N PRO A 42 -7.43 7.38 2.77
CA PRO A 42 -7.71 6.94 1.42
C PRO A 42 -7.80 5.41 1.36
N SER A 43 -8.89 4.90 0.79
CA SER A 43 -9.05 3.49 0.47
C SER A 43 -8.44 3.15 -0.89
N ILE A 44 -7.94 1.92 -1.02
CA ILE A 44 -7.53 1.37 -2.31
C ILE A 44 -8.80 0.87 -3.00
N ARG A 45 -9.17 1.50 -4.13
CA ARG A 45 -10.37 1.12 -4.88
C ARG A 45 -10.21 -0.27 -5.51
N GLY A 46 -11.32 -1.01 -5.55
CA GLY A 46 -11.39 -2.35 -6.16
C GLY A 46 -11.81 -3.41 -5.14
N THR A 47 -11.95 -4.64 -5.63
CA THR A 47 -12.16 -5.84 -4.81
C THR A 47 -10.92 -6.71 -4.88
N VAL A 48 -10.71 -7.54 -3.85
CA VAL A 48 -9.65 -8.55 -3.90
C VAL A 48 -10.03 -9.57 -4.98
N PRO A 49 -9.16 -9.83 -5.98
CA PRO A 49 -9.44 -10.80 -7.01
C PRO A 49 -9.49 -12.21 -6.42
N ASP A 50 -10.37 -13.04 -6.97
CA ASP A 50 -10.44 -14.47 -6.65
C ASP A 50 -9.16 -15.18 -7.10
N LEU A 51 -8.75 -16.20 -6.33
CA LEU A 51 -7.52 -16.96 -6.54
C LEU A 51 -7.72 -18.23 -7.40
N ILE A 52 -8.79 -18.27 -8.19
CA ILE A 52 -9.30 -19.48 -8.87
C ILE A 52 -8.98 -19.44 -10.36
#